data_AF-A0A3L7P0Q0-F1
#
_entry.id   AF-A0A3L7P0Q0-F1
#
_cell.length_a   1.000
_cell.length_b   1.000
_cell.length_c   1.000
_cell.angle_alpha   90.00
_cell.angle_beta   90.00
_cell.angle_gamma   90.00
#
_symmetry.space_group_name_H-M   'P 1'
#
loop_
_entity.id
_entity.type
_entity.pdbx_description
1 polymer ?
#
loop_
_entity_poly.entity_id
_entity_poly.type
_entity_poly.pdbx_seq_one_letter_code
_entity_poly.pdbx_strand_id
1 'polypeptide(L)'
;LVGAPIATSETAMGACVSRAGEWATVLRTTRWDQIEAAGKLRDARQEAGQLLLEQVRQALSRDNQGTDLADTLKAAQQAAQELLTVIPPPPPPAKTGRREGLNEDTVAALVRELRGKVPPGGTLTMTIDWIIAEGGA
;
A
#
# COMPACT_ATOMS: atom_id res chain seq x y z
N LEU A 1 11.53 -50.81 22.05
CA LEU A 1 11.52 -50.16 20.71
C LEU A 1 10.07 -50.01 20.29
N VAL A 2 9.53 -48.80 20.42
CA VAL A 2 8.13 -48.50 20.08
C VAL A 2 8.05 -48.36 18.56
N GLY A 3 7.21 -49.17 17.93
CA GLY A 3 6.94 -49.11 16.50
C GLY A 3 6.28 -47.77 16.14
N ALA A 4 7.05 -46.87 15.55
CA ALA A 4 6.48 -45.75 14.83
C ALA A 4 5.84 -46.34 13.56
N PRO A 5 4.52 -46.21 13.35
CA PRO A 5 3.90 -46.59 12.09
C PRO A 5 4.50 -45.69 11.02
N ILE A 6 5.42 -46.23 10.22
CA ILE A 6 5.90 -45.55 9.02
C ILE A 6 4.70 -45.56 8.08
N ALA A 7 4.04 -44.40 7.97
CA ALA A 7 3.02 -44.18 6.97
C ALA A 7 3.62 -44.56 5.62
N THR A 8 3.09 -45.63 5.03
CA THR A 8 3.54 -46.17 3.76
C THR A 8 3.49 -45.06 2.71
N SER A 9 4.54 -45.01 1.88
CA SER A 9 4.77 -44.00 0.83
C SER A 9 3.52 -43.64 0.03
N GLU A 10 2.61 -44.60 -0.19
CA GLU A 10 1.35 -44.41 -0.91
C GLU A 10 0.39 -43.41 -0.24
N THR A 11 0.21 -43.47 1.09
CA THR A 11 -0.66 -42.51 1.83
C THR A 11 -0.01 -41.12 1.89
N ALA A 12 1.32 -41.06 2.05
CA ALA A 12 2.07 -39.82 2.02
C ALA A 12 2.08 -39.16 0.62
N MET A 13 2.19 -39.96 -0.44
CA MET A 13 2.10 -39.49 -1.83
C MET A 13 0.68 -39.07 -2.21
N GLY A 14 -0.35 -39.80 -1.78
CA GLY A 14 -1.75 -39.42 -1.99
C GLY A 14 -2.08 -38.07 -1.36
N ALA A 15 -1.62 -37.82 -0.13
CA ALA A 15 -1.76 -36.52 0.52
C ALA A 15 -1.02 -35.39 -0.22
N CYS A 16 0.14 -35.69 -0.82
CA CYS A 16 0.91 -34.73 -1.62
C CYS A 16 0.18 -34.35 -2.92
N VAL A 17 -0.38 -35.34 -3.63
CA VAL A 17 -1.16 -35.11 -4.86
C VAL A 17 -2.44 -34.33 -4.59
N SER A 18 -3.15 -34.64 -3.49
CA SER A 18 -4.36 -33.89 -3.11
C SER A 18 -4.05 -32.42 -2.80
N ARG A 19 -2.99 -32.13 -2.03
CA ARG A 19 -2.56 -30.75 -1.78
C ARG A 19 -2.17 -30.00 -3.05
N ALA A 20 -1.48 -30.67 -3.98
CA ALA A 20 -1.14 -30.06 -5.26
C ALA A 20 -2.40 -29.67 -6.07
N GLY A 21 -3.45 -30.49 -6.03
CA GLY A 21 -4.74 -30.18 -6.66
C GLY A 21 -5.46 -28.98 -6.01
N GLU A 22 -5.42 -28.91 -4.67
CA GLU A 22 -5.95 -27.77 -3.91
C GLU A 22 -5.19 -26.48 -4.24
N TRP A 23 -3.85 -26.53 -4.27
CA TRP A 23 -3.01 -25.37 -4.60
C TRP A 23 -3.22 -24.91 -6.04
N ALA A 24 -3.28 -25.83 -7.00
CA ALA A 24 -3.57 -25.50 -8.39
C ALA A 24 -4.94 -24.82 -8.54
N THR A 25 -5.93 -25.27 -7.77
CA THR A 25 -7.26 -24.65 -7.76
C THR A 25 -7.22 -23.25 -7.18
N VAL A 26 -6.60 -23.08 -6.02
CA VAL A 26 -6.46 -21.79 -5.33
C VAL A 26 -5.72 -20.77 -6.20
N LEU A 27 -4.57 -21.14 -6.75
CA LEU A 27 -3.75 -20.27 -7.61
C LEU A 27 -4.54 -19.80 -8.84
N ARG A 28 -5.38 -20.68 -9.41
CA ARG A 28 -6.23 -20.35 -10.56
C ARG A 28 -7.42 -19.44 -10.19
N THR A 29 -7.99 -19.61 -9.00
CA THR A 29 -9.14 -18.81 -8.54
C THR A 29 -8.74 -17.48 -7.89
N THR A 30 -7.46 -17.33 -7.54
CA THR A 30 -6.93 -16.11 -6.92
C THR A 30 -7.02 -14.95 -7.91
N ARG A 31 -7.55 -13.83 -7.44
CA ARG A 31 -7.67 -12.56 -8.18
C ARG A 31 -6.36 -11.78 -8.06
N TRP A 32 -5.38 -12.19 -8.85
CA TRP A 32 -4.04 -11.58 -8.88
C TRP A 32 -4.09 -10.10 -9.24
N ASP A 33 -5.04 -9.70 -10.08
CA ASP A 33 -5.30 -8.32 -10.47
C ASP A 33 -5.56 -7.41 -9.27
N GLN A 34 -6.32 -7.89 -8.28
CA GLN A 34 -6.63 -7.12 -7.07
C GLN A 34 -5.42 -6.97 -6.15
N ILE A 35 -4.67 -8.05 -5.97
CA ILE A 35 -3.44 -8.07 -5.16
C ILE A 35 -2.39 -7.14 -5.79
N GLU A 36 -2.21 -7.19 -7.11
CA GLU A 36 -1.32 -6.29 -7.83
C GLU A 36 -1.78 -4.84 -7.79
N ALA A 37 -3.09 -4.59 -7.92
CA ALA A 37 -3.64 -3.25 -7.84
C ALA A 37 -3.39 -2.62 -6.46
N ALA A 38 -3.57 -3.39 -5.39
CA ALA A 38 -3.25 -2.96 -4.03
C ALA A 38 -1.75 -2.61 -3.89
N GLY A 39 -0.86 -3.42 -4.47
CA GLY A 39 0.58 -3.14 -4.47
C GLY A 39 1.04 -1.96 -5.32
N LYS A 40 0.22 -1.52 -6.29
CA LYS A 40 0.48 -0.36 -7.17
C LYS A 40 -0.09 0.95 -6.63
N LEU A 41 -0.72 0.93 -5.44
CA LEU A 41 -1.21 2.14 -4.78
C LEU A 41 -0.06 3.11 -4.49
N ARG A 42 -0.32 4.40 -4.65
CA ARG A 42 0.64 5.51 -4.46
C ARG A 42 0.22 6.50 -3.38
N ASP A 43 -0.85 6.18 -2.67
CA ASP A 43 -1.37 6.97 -1.56
C ASP A 43 -0.84 6.45 -0.22
N ALA A 44 -1.39 6.94 0.90
CA ALA A 44 -0.99 6.53 2.24
C ALA A 44 -1.10 5.01 2.51
N ARG A 45 -1.75 4.24 1.62
CA ARG A 45 -1.89 2.78 1.72
C ARG A 45 -0.81 2.01 0.96
N GLN A 46 0.11 2.71 0.27
CA GLN A 46 1.19 2.08 -0.50
C GLN A 46 1.99 1.08 0.33
N GLU A 47 2.37 1.45 1.56
CA GLU A 47 3.16 0.58 2.44
C GLU A 47 2.41 -0.72 2.75
N ALA A 48 1.12 -0.63 3.09
CA ALA A 48 0.29 -1.79 3.35
C ALA A 48 0.10 -2.68 2.09
N GLY A 49 -0.05 -2.07 0.92
CA GLY A 49 -0.10 -2.78 -0.37
C GLY A 49 1.21 -3.51 -0.72
N GLN A 50 2.36 -2.90 -0.46
CA GLN A 50 3.67 -3.54 -0.67
C GLN A 50 3.92 -4.68 0.32
N LEU A 51 3.52 -4.50 1.58
CA LEU A 51 3.65 -5.52 2.62
C LEU A 51 2.79 -6.74 2.29
N LEU A 52 1.60 -6.52 1.74
CA LEU A 52 0.71 -7.57 1.22
C LEU A 52 1.35 -8.34 0.05
N LEU A 53 1.95 -7.65 -0.92
CA LEU A 53 2.68 -8.30 -2.02
C LEU A 53 3.85 -9.15 -1.52
N GLU A 54 4.59 -8.66 -0.54
CA GLU A 54 5.73 -9.39 0.03
C GLU A 54 5.27 -10.64 0.79
N GLN A 55 4.16 -10.58 1.52
CA GLN A 55 3.55 -11.76 2.16
C GLN A 55 3.15 -12.83 1.14
N VAL A 56 2.51 -12.42 0.03
CA VAL A 56 2.13 -13.34 -1.04
C VAL A 56 3.36 -13.97 -1.70
N ARG A 57 4.40 -13.18 -1.98
CA ARG A 57 5.67 -13.66 -2.53
C ARG A 57 6.35 -14.67 -1.59
N GLN A 58 6.36 -14.38 -0.29
CA GLN A 58 6.93 -15.30 0.71
C GLN A 58 6.13 -16.59 0.78
N ALA A 59 4.81 -16.53 0.75
CA ALA A 59 3.94 -17.71 0.75
C ALA A 59 4.20 -18.60 -0.47
N LEU A 60 4.31 -18.02 -1.66
CA LEU A 60 4.64 -18.74 -2.90
C LEU A 60 6.07 -19.31 -2.89
N SER A 61 7.02 -18.64 -2.24
CA SER A 61 8.40 -19.12 -2.13
C SER A 61 8.57 -20.30 -1.16
N ARG A 62 7.63 -20.48 -0.23
CA ARG A 62 7.65 -21.54 0.80
C ARG A 62 6.78 -22.72 0.38
N ASP A 63 7.10 -23.31 -0.77
CA ASP A 63 6.44 -24.48 -1.37
C ASP A 63 6.51 -25.75 -0.48
N ASN A 64 7.34 -25.77 0.57
CA ASN A 64 7.65 -26.98 1.34
C ASN A 64 7.54 -26.84 2.86
N GLN A 65 7.04 -25.72 3.36
CA GLN A 65 6.77 -25.53 4.78
C GLN A 65 5.28 -25.35 4.93
N GLY A 66 4.62 -26.15 5.78
CA GLY A 66 3.16 -26.32 5.94
C GLY A 66 2.35 -25.07 6.29
N THR A 67 2.62 -23.97 5.60
CA THR A 67 1.86 -22.74 5.54
C THR A 67 0.74 -23.03 4.56
N ASP A 68 -0.50 -22.85 5.01
CA ASP A 68 -1.63 -23.04 4.12
C ASP A 68 -1.65 -21.90 3.10
N LEU A 69 -1.10 -22.17 1.92
CA LEU A 69 -1.06 -21.26 0.79
C LEU A 69 -2.49 -20.79 0.43
N ALA A 70 -3.50 -21.65 0.63
CA ALA A 70 -4.88 -21.32 0.38
C ALA A 70 -5.39 -20.23 1.32
N ASP A 71 -5.11 -20.36 2.61
CA ASP A 71 -5.54 -19.37 3.60
C ASP A 71 -4.77 -18.06 3.45
N THR A 72 -3.49 -18.14 3.12
CA THR A 72 -2.66 -16.94 2.90
C THR A 72 -3.16 -16.14 1.69
N LEU A 73 -3.48 -16.82 0.59
CA LEU A 73 -4.01 -16.15 -0.61
C LEU A 73 -5.42 -15.59 -0.37
N LYS A 74 -6.29 -16.32 0.33
CA LYS A 74 -7.62 -15.80 0.71
C LYS A 74 -7.51 -14.55 1.58
N ALA A 75 -6.65 -14.58 2.61
CA ALA A 75 -6.42 -13.44 3.48
C ALA A 75 -5.84 -12.24 2.70
N ALA A 76 -4.88 -12.49 1.80
CA ALA A 76 -4.33 -11.45 0.93
C ALA A 76 -5.39 -10.84 -0.01
N GLN A 77 -6.31 -11.64 -0.54
CA GLN A 77 -7.42 -11.12 -1.35
C GLN A 77 -8.37 -10.24 -0.54
N GLN A 78 -8.74 -10.65 0.67
CA GLN A 78 -9.58 -9.85 1.55
C GLN A 78 -8.90 -8.53 1.93
N ALA A 79 -7.64 -8.58 2.33
CA ALA A 79 -6.87 -7.39 2.67
C ALA A 79 -6.67 -6.45 1.46
N ALA A 80 -6.45 -7.00 0.26
CA ALA A 80 -6.39 -6.21 -0.96
C ALA A 80 -7.73 -5.55 -1.29
N GLN A 81 -8.84 -6.27 -1.12
CA GLN A 81 -10.17 -5.72 -1.29
C GLN A 81 -10.43 -4.58 -0.30
N GLU A 82 -10.18 -4.78 0.99
CA GLU A 82 -10.32 -3.73 2.00
C GLU A 82 -9.49 -2.50 1.62
N LEU A 83 -8.22 -2.71 1.28
CA LEU A 83 -7.32 -1.62 0.85
C LEU A 83 -7.89 -0.84 -0.32
N LEU A 84 -8.44 -1.51 -1.34
CA LEU A 84 -8.98 -0.86 -2.53
C LEU A 84 -10.36 -0.21 -2.30
N THR A 85 -11.12 -0.70 -1.32
CA THR A 85 -12.49 -0.21 -1.04
C THR A 85 -12.52 0.93 -0.02
N VAL A 86 -11.45 1.14 0.77
CA VAL A 86 -11.36 2.32 1.64
C VAL A 86 -11.42 3.57 0.76
N ILE A 87 -12.51 4.32 0.85
CA ILE A 87 -12.57 5.69 0.32
C ILE A 87 -11.77 6.53 1.31
N PRO A 88 -10.61 7.10 0.92
CA PRO A 88 -9.88 7.98 1.82
C PRO A 88 -10.81 9.12 2.23
N PRO A 89 -10.87 9.48 3.52
CA PRO A 89 -11.69 10.61 3.96
C PRO A 89 -11.32 11.84 3.12
N PRO A 90 -12.32 12.64 2.70
CA PRO A 90 -12.05 13.79 1.84
C PRO A 90 -10.95 14.64 2.48
N PRO A 91 -9.93 15.07 1.70
CA PRO A 91 -8.86 15.88 2.25
C PRO A 91 -9.49 17.11 2.94
N PRO A 92 -8.99 17.50 4.13
CA PRO A 92 -9.54 18.65 4.84
C PRO A 92 -9.54 19.87 3.90
N PRO A 93 -10.58 20.72 3.96
CA PRO A 93 -10.74 21.83 3.03
C PRO A 93 -9.46 22.69 3.01
N ALA A 94 -8.85 22.82 1.84
CA ALA A 94 -7.67 23.63 1.65
C ALA A 94 -8.00 25.07 2.04
N LYS A 95 -7.37 25.59 3.09
CA LYS A 95 -7.48 27.00 3.48
C LYS A 95 -6.73 27.84 2.46
N THR A 96 -7.43 28.32 1.44
CA THR A 96 -6.90 29.24 0.43
C THR A 96 -7.00 30.67 0.93
N GLY A 97 -5.93 31.44 0.80
CA GLY A 97 -5.90 32.88 1.13
C GLY A 97 -5.07 33.63 0.09
N ARG A 98 -5.58 34.76 -0.39
CA ARG A 98 -4.87 35.67 -1.31
C ARG A 98 -4.38 36.88 -0.54
N ARG A 99 -3.09 37.23 -0.68
CA ARG A 99 -2.50 38.45 -0.14
C ARG A 99 -1.74 39.18 -1.25
N GLU A 100 -1.95 40.48 -1.35
CA GLU A 100 -1.35 41.36 -2.36
C GLU A 100 -0.53 42.45 -1.66
N GLY A 101 0.46 43.02 -2.35
CA GLY A 101 1.29 44.10 -1.80
C GLY A 101 2.29 43.64 -0.72
N LEU A 102 2.78 42.40 -0.81
CA LEU A 102 3.79 41.88 0.13
C LEU A 102 5.19 42.32 -0.31
N ASN A 103 5.98 42.87 0.61
CA ASN A 103 7.43 43.05 0.44
C ASN A 103 8.18 41.75 0.81
N GLU A 104 9.47 41.69 0.48
CA GLU A 104 10.30 40.48 0.69
C GLU A 104 10.28 39.99 2.15
N ASP A 105 10.42 40.90 3.11
CA ASP A 105 10.37 40.58 4.54
C ASP A 105 9.03 39.97 4.98
N THR A 106 7.92 40.50 4.43
CA THR A 106 6.57 40.01 4.76
C THR A 106 6.28 38.67 4.09
N VAL A 107 6.84 38.41 2.89
CA VAL A 107 6.76 37.09 2.25
C VAL A 107 7.47 36.04 3.11
N ALA A 108 8.69 36.33 3.58
CA ALA A 108 9.44 35.41 4.43
C ALA A 108 8.71 35.10 5.74
N ALA A 109 8.13 36.13 6.39
CA ALA A 109 7.33 35.96 7.60
C ALA A 109 6.07 35.10 7.35
N LEU A 110 5.37 35.33 6.24
CA LEU A 110 4.17 34.59 5.86
C LEU A 110 4.47 33.12 5.57
N VAL A 111 5.55 32.83 4.83
CA VAL A 111 5.97 31.45 4.55
C VAL A 111 6.30 30.72 5.85
N ARG A 112 6.96 31.38 6.80
CA ARG A 112 7.26 30.79 8.11
C ARG A 112 6.00 30.52 8.92
N GLU A 113 5.05 31.45 8.92
CA GLU A 113 3.75 31.29 9.59
C GLU A 113 2.95 30.13 8.99
N LEU A 114 2.84 30.07 7.66
CA LEU A 114 2.11 29.02 6.96
C LEU A 114 2.75 27.65 7.20
N ARG A 115 4.08 27.57 7.18
CA ARG A 115 4.80 26.33 7.50
C ARG A 115 4.51 25.82 8.91
N GLY A 116 4.36 26.72 9.90
CA GLY A 116 3.99 26.35 11.26
C GLY A 116 2.55 25.84 11.42
N LYS A 117 1.68 26.13 10.44
CA LYS A 117 0.26 25.70 10.43
C LYS A 117 0.02 24.44 9.59
N VAL A 118 1.03 23.93 8.89
CA VAL A 118 0.92 22.70 8.10
C VAL A 118 1.01 21.49 9.04
N PRO A 119 0.03 20.57 9.04
CA PRO A 119 0.09 19.36 9.85
C PRO A 119 1.25 18.44 9.41
N PRO A 120 1.75 17.55 10.28
CA PRO A 120 2.81 16.61 9.91
C PRO A 120 2.38 15.76 8.71
N GLY A 121 3.18 15.78 7.64
CA GLY A 121 2.86 15.14 6.35
C GLY A 121 2.04 15.98 5.36
N GLY A 122 1.68 17.21 5.71
CA GLY A 122 0.99 18.14 4.81
C GLY A 122 1.92 18.80 3.79
N THR A 123 1.37 19.15 2.63
CA THR A 123 2.09 19.86 1.55
C THR A 123 1.62 21.30 1.46
N LEU A 124 2.56 22.25 1.48
CA LEU A 124 2.30 23.66 1.20
C LEU A 124 2.56 23.93 -0.28
N THR A 125 1.52 24.33 -1.03
CA THR A 125 1.65 24.79 -2.42
C THR A 125 1.46 26.30 -2.45
N MET A 126 2.38 27.03 -3.09
CA MET A 126 2.32 28.49 -3.21
C MET A 126 2.51 28.89 -4.66
N THR A 127 1.57 29.68 -5.18
CA THR A 127 1.67 30.33 -6.49
C THR A 127 2.10 31.78 -6.25
N ILE A 128 3.17 32.22 -6.92
CA ILE A 128 3.69 33.59 -6.80
C ILE A 128 3.58 34.25 -8.15
N ASP A 129 2.84 35.36 -8.21
CA ASP A 129 2.84 36.30 -9.33
C ASP A 129 3.70 37.50 -8.95
N TRP A 130 4.72 37.82 -9.75
CA TRP A 130 5.60 38.97 -9.52
C TRP A 130 5.50 39.99 -10.64
N ILE A 131 5.63 41.28 -10.29
CA ILE A 131 5.72 42.40 -11.23
C ILE A 131 7.00 43.16 -10.88
N ILE A 132 7.93 43.26 -11.83
CA ILE A 132 9.12 44.10 -11.70
C ILE A 132 8.77 45.47 -12.25
N ALA A 133 8.58 46.45 -11.37
CA ALA A 133 8.50 47.85 -11.77
C ALA A 133 9.92 48.42 -11.82
N GLU A 134 10.48 48.55 -13.02
CA GLU A 134 11.71 49.32 -13.20
C GLU A 134 11.39 50.80 -12.95
N GLY A 135 11.90 51.33 -11.85
CA GLY A 135 11.82 52.76 -11.55
C GLY A 135 12.56 53.54 -12.64
N GLY A 136 11.83 54.36 -13.38
CA GLY A 136 12.39 55.29 -14.36
C GLY A 136 13.34 56.28 -13.69
N ALA A 137 14.49 56.48 -14.33
CA ALA A 137 15.46 57.53 -14.03
C ALA A 137 14.88 58.94 -14.27
#